data_AF-B4VVD7-F1
#
_entry.id   AF-B4VVD7-F1
#
_cell.length_a   1.000
_cell.length_b   1.000
_cell.length_c   1.000
_cell.angle_alpha   90.00
_cell.angle_beta   90.00
_cell.angle_gamma   90.00
#
_symmetry.space_group_name_H-M   'P 1'
#
loop_
_entity.id
_entity.type
_entity.pdbx_description
1 polymer ?
#
loop_
_entity_poly.entity_id
_entity_poly.type
_entity_poly.pdbx_seq_one_letter_code
_entity_poly.pdbx_strand_id
1 'polypeptide(L)'
;MSTAELEAFLGLPPGTANLLAGENVVQASAIKQTFTAKAGDVFTLDFNFLTNELTRPNGFFDDLFFGIGIAIPSGDIVTAQRENISVDLLPKRGVIASNTTFASESGFVTGPEDGRFVIPFDGTFMIGLGVVDVDDENFASGVLLDNIT
;
A
#
# COMPACT_ATOMS: atom_id res chain seq x y z
N MET A 1 -1.75 13.76 -3.37
CA MET A 1 -2.84 13.45 -4.33
C MET A 1 -4.14 13.35 -3.54
N SER A 2 -5.26 13.76 -4.12
CA SER A 2 -6.60 13.45 -3.60
C SER A 2 -6.94 11.96 -3.78
N THR A 3 -8.00 11.49 -3.12
CA THR A 3 -8.53 10.11 -3.23
C THR A 3 -8.83 9.73 -4.69
N ALA A 4 -9.51 10.63 -5.42
CA ALA A 4 -9.87 10.37 -6.81
C ALA A 4 -8.65 10.29 -7.73
N GLU A 5 -7.62 11.10 -7.47
CA GLU A 5 -6.36 11.04 -8.22
C GLU A 5 -5.57 9.76 -7.91
N LEU A 6 -5.55 9.32 -6.65
CA LEU A 6 -4.95 8.04 -6.25
C LEU A 6 -5.63 6.87 -6.95
N GLU A 7 -6.96 6.82 -6.91
CA GLU A 7 -7.74 5.76 -7.54
C GLU A 7 -7.56 5.76 -9.05
N ALA A 8 -7.58 6.92 -9.70
CA ALA A 8 -7.28 7.03 -11.12
C ALA A 8 -5.85 6.58 -11.46
N PHE A 9 -4.86 6.96 -10.63
CA PHE A 9 -3.46 6.60 -10.82
C PHE A 9 -3.23 5.08 -10.72
N LEU A 10 -3.83 4.44 -9.72
CA LEU A 10 -3.77 3.00 -9.51
C LEU A 10 -4.78 2.23 -10.38
N GLY A 11 -5.64 2.94 -11.12
CA GLY A 11 -6.70 2.36 -11.93
C GLY A 11 -7.74 1.61 -11.10
N LEU A 12 -8.05 2.06 -9.89
CA LEU A 12 -9.06 1.49 -9.00
C LEU A 12 -10.46 2.07 -9.29
N PRO A 13 -11.54 1.32 -9.01
CA PRO A 13 -12.89 1.88 -8.99
C PRO A 13 -13.02 3.02 -7.95
N PRO A 14 -13.85 4.05 -8.20
CA PRO A 14 -14.09 5.10 -7.24
C PRO A 14 -14.58 4.58 -5.87
N GLY A 15 -14.01 5.11 -4.78
CA GLY A 15 -14.32 4.73 -3.39
C GLY A 15 -13.55 3.51 -2.86
N THR A 16 -12.71 2.87 -3.68
CA THR A 16 -11.87 1.75 -3.25
C THR A 16 -10.85 2.19 -2.20
N ALA A 17 -10.22 3.34 -2.34
CA ALA A 17 -9.17 3.79 -1.42
C ALA A 17 -9.71 4.00 0.00
N ASN A 18 -10.88 4.63 0.14
CA ASN A 18 -11.53 4.80 1.44
C ASN A 18 -11.96 3.46 2.05
N LEU A 19 -12.46 2.53 1.23
CA LEU A 19 -12.83 1.19 1.70
C LEU A 19 -11.61 0.44 2.26
N LEU A 20 -10.46 0.55 1.60
CA LEU A 20 -9.22 -0.07 2.05
C LEU A 20 -8.65 0.58 3.30
N ALA A 21 -8.77 1.91 3.39
CA ALA A 21 -8.29 2.65 4.55
C ALA A 21 -9.22 2.55 5.77
N GLY A 22 -10.47 2.11 5.57
CA GLY A 22 -11.50 2.08 6.61
C GLY A 22 -12.10 3.46 6.93
N GLU A 23 -11.50 4.53 6.42
CA GLU A 23 -11.88 5.93 6.64
C GLU A 23 -11.70 6.78 5.36
N ASN A 24 -11.98 8.08 5.44
CA ASN A 24 -11.82 8.98 4.30
C ASN A 24 -10.34 9.31 4.10
N VAL A 25 -9.75 8.82 3.01
CA VAL A 25 -8.45 9.29 2.54
C VAL A 25 -8.58 10.75 2.14
N VAL A 26 -7.66 11.59 2.58
CA VAL A 26 -7.63 13.02 2.24
C VAL A 26 -6.35 13.43 1.53
N GLN A 27 -5.23 12.77 1.84
CA GLN A 27 -3.98 12.92 1.10
C GLN A 27 -3.34 11.56 0.81
N ALA A 28 -2.64 11.47 -0.33
CA ALA A 28 -2.01 10.22 -0.75
C ALA A 28 -0.77 10.43 -1.62
N SER A 29 0.14 9.47 -1.53
CA SER A 29 1.24 9.24 -2.47
C SER A 29 1.29 7.77 -2.86
N ALA A 30 1.61 7.48 -4.13
CA ALA A 30 1.70 6.10 -4.59
C ALA A 30 2.78 5.90 -5.66
N ILE A 31 3.31 4.68 -5.71
CA ILE A 31 4.13 4.16 -6.81
C ILE A 31 3.44 2.94 -7.40
N LYS A 32 3.63 2.69 -8.69
CA LYS A 32 3.17 1.47 -9.34
C LYS A 32 4.22 0.92 -10.28
N GLN A 33 4.28 -0.40 -10.39
CA GLN A 33 5.21 -1.11 -11.27
C GLN A 33 4.49 -2.26 -11.95
N THR A 34 4.82 -2.49 -13.22
CA THR A 34 4.38 -3.66 -13.96
C THR A 34 5.49 -4.70 -14.02
N PHE A 35 5.13 -5.97 -13.90
CA PHE A 35 6.04 -7.10 -14.00
C PHE A 35 5.34 -8.31 -14.61
N THR A 36 6.12 -9.26 -15.12
CA THR A 36 5.62 -10.55 -15.60
C THR A 36 6.03 -11.64 -14.63
N ALA A 37 5.09 -12.50 -14.28
CA ALA A 37 5.33 -13.59 -13.34
C ALA A 37 4.53 -14.84 -13.75
N LYS A 38 4.87 -15.96 -13.14
CA LYS A 38 4.21 -17.25 -13.30
C LYS A 38 3.33 -17.57 -12.10
N ALA A 39 2.33 -18.41 -12.33
CA ALA A 39 1.51 -18.97 -11.27
C ALA A 39 2.40 -19.62 -10.19
N GLY A 40 2.19 -19.24 -8.94
CA GLY A 40 2.96 -19.72 -7.79
C GLY A 40 4.20 -18.90 -7.45
N ASP A 41 4.61 -17.94 -8.30
CA ASP A 41 5.61 -16.94 -7.91
C ASP A 41 5.11 -16.15 -6.69
N VAL A 42 6.05 -15.62 -5.92
CA VAL A 42 5.76 -14.91 -4.68
C VAL A 42 6.36 -13.53 -4.79
N PHE A 43 5.53 -12.51 -4.68
CA PHE A 43 5.98 -11.13 -4.56
C PHE A 43 6.28 -10.78 -3.10
N THR A 44 7.45 -10.17 -2.88
CA THR A 44 7.89 -9.68 -1.57
C THR A 44 8.53 -8.31 -1.67
N LEU A 45 8.43 -7.54 -0.59
CA LEU A 45 9.12 -6.27 -0.43
C LEU A 45 9.47 -6.04 1.04
N ASP A 46 10.54 -5.29 1.30
CA ASP A 46 10.81 -4.72 2.61
C ASP A 46 10.31 -3.29 2.64
N PHE A 47 9.58 -2.92 3.69
CA PHE A 47 9.12 -1.55 3.87
C PHE A 47 9.41 -1.03 5.26
N ASN A 48 9.68 0.27 5.36
CA ASN A 48 9.73 1.00 6.62
C ASN A 48 8.76 2.18 6.54
N PHE A 49 7.73 2.14 7.37
CA PHE A 49 6.75 3.21 7.48
C PHE A 49 7.28 4.30 8.40
N LEU A 50 7.16 5.56 7.97
CA LEU A 50 7.68 6.75 8.64
C LEU A 50 6.52 7.72 8.91
N THR A 51 6.41 8.24 10.13
CA THR A 51 5.37 9.23 10.46
C THR A 51 5.84 10.25 11.50
N ASN A 52 5.30 11.47 11.40
CA ASN A 52 5.41 12.51 12.43
C ASN A 52 4.30 12.45 13.47
N GLU A 53 3.35 11.55 13.33
CA GLU A 53 2.29 11.33 14.29
C GLU A 53 2.84 10.61 15.53
N LEU A 54 2.57 11.19 16.71
CA LEU A 54 2.88 10.58 17.99
C LEU A 54 1.63 9.84 18.47
N THR A 55 1.41 8.61 17.96
CA THR A 55 0.40 7.60 18.37
C THR A 55 -0.89 8.15 19.01
N ARG A 56 -2.06 7.96 18.38
CA ARG A 56 -3.34 8.29 19.04
C ARG A 56 -3.55 7.46 20.33
N PRO A 57 -4.42 7.91 21.26
CA PRO A 57 -4.72 7.20 22.52
C PRO A 57 -5.22 5.75 22.35
N ASN A 58 -5.67 5.38 21.15
CA ASN A 58 -6.12 4.04 20.77
C ASN A 58 -5.02 3.19 20.08
N GLY A 59 -3.82 3.72 19.89
CA GLY A 59 -2.69 3.02 19.28
C GLY A 59 -2.67 2.98 17.75
N PHE A 60 -3.54 3.75 17.08
CA PHE A 60 -3.58 3.85 15.62
C PHE A 60 -2.99 5.19 15.14
N PHE A 61 -2.44 5.17 13.93
CA PHE A 61 -2.07 6.36 13.15
C PHE A 61 -3.19 6.66 12.18
N ASP A 62 -3.41 7.94 11.86
CA ASP A 62 -4.33 8.31 10.77
C ASP A 62 -3.66 8.07 9.41
N ASP A 63 -2.34 7.86 9.43
CA ASP A 63 -1.59 7.44 8.27
C ASP A 63 -1.56 5.90 8.10
N LEU A 64 -1.82 5.44 6.87
CA LEU A 64 -1.83 4.03 6.48
C LEU A 64 -0.89 3.78 5.29
N PHE A 65 -0.12 2.68 5.35
CA PHE A 65 0.56 2.10 4.20
C PHE A 65 -0.16 0.83 3.73
N PHE A 66 -0.42 0.74 2.43
CA PHE A 66 -1.03 -0.46 1.84
C PHE A 66 -0.36 -0.86 0.53
N GLY A 67 -0.51 -2.15 0.20
CA GLY A 67 -0.18 -2.70 -1.13
C GLY A 67 -1.44 -3.21 -1.83
N ILE A 68 -1.58 -2.91 -3.12
CA ILE A 68 -2.65 -3.44 -3.97
C ILE A 68 -2.04 -4.11 -5.20
N GLY A 69 -2.31 -5.41 -5.37
CA GLY A 69 -2.01 -6.14 -6.59
C GLY A 69 -3.19 -6.10 -7.56
N ILE A 70 -2.94 -5.71 -8.81
CA ILE A 70 -3.93 -5.74 -9.89
C ILE A 70 -3.37 -6.60 -11.03
N ALA A 71 -4.03 -7.70 -11.34
CA ALA A 71 -3.72 -8.45 -12.55
C ALA A 71 -4.10 -7.64 -13.79
N ILE A 72 -3.20 -7.54 -14.77
CA ILE A 72 -3.49 -6.94 -16.08
C ILE A 72 -3.68 -8.11 -17.05
N PRO A 73 -4.92 -8.44 -17.45
CA PRO A 73 -5.13 -9.45 -18.46
C PRO A 73 -4.42 -9.04 -19.75
N SER A 74 -3.71 -9.98 -20.36
CA SER A 74 -3.25 -9.83 -21.74
C SER A 74 -4.46 -9.97 -22.66
N GLY A 75 -5.14 -8.86 -22.98
CA GLY A 75 -6.25 -8.80 -23.93
C GLY A 75 -7.53 -8.22 -23.33
N ASP A 76 -8.09 -7.24 -24.05
CA ASP A 76 -9.36 -6.53 -23.88
C ASP A 76 -9.92 -6.31 -22.46
N ILE A 77 -9.86 -5.03 -22.06
CA ILE A 77 -10.14 -4.40 -20.76
C ILE A 77 -11.60 -4.55 -20.24
N VAL A 78 -12.46 -5.38 -20.85
CA VAL A 78 -13.92 -5.27 -20.65
C VAL A 78 -14.54 -6.32 -19.73
N THR A 79 -13.86 -7.42 -19.38
CA THR A 79 -14.48 -8.47 -18.51
C THR A 79 -13.52 -9.26 -17.63
N ALA A 80 -12.37 -8.69 -17.29
CA ALA A 80 -11.54 -9.31 -16.26
C ALA A 80 -12.10 -9.00 -14.88
N GLN A 81 -12.39 -10.04 -14.11
CA GLN A 81 -12.56 -9.91 -12.67
C GLN A 81 -11.29 -9.28 -12.13
N ARG A 82 -11.35 -7.98 -11.84
CA ARG A 82 -10.35 -7.29 -11.04
C ARG A 82 -10.55 -7.77 -9.62
N GLU A 83 -9.91 -8.88 -9.28
CA GLU A 83 -9.73 -9.22 -7.88
C GLU A 83 -8.73 -8.21 -7.33
N ASN A 84 -9.27 -7.17 -6.68
CA ASN A 84 -8.46 -6.28 -5.86
C ASN A 84 -7.99 -7.12 -4.68
N ILE A 85 -6.73 -7.55 -4.71
CA ILE A 85 -6.08 -8.13 -3.55
C ILE A 85 -5.45 -6.97 -2.82
N SER A 86 -6.14 -6.52 -1.76
CA SER A 86 -5.60 -5.56 -0.82
C SER A 86 -4.85 -6.31 0.26
N VAL A 87 -3.61 -5.91 0.50
CA VAL A 87 -2.86 -6.40 1.64
C VAL A 87 -2.63 -5.25 2.61
N ASP A 88 -3.09 -5.46 3.83
CA ASP A 88 -2.83 -4.57 4.95
C ASP A 88 -1.34 -4.68 5.31
N LEU A 89 -0.60 -3.59 5.06
CA LEU A 89 0.82 -3.47 5.37
C LEU A 89 1.04 -2.55 6.57
N LEU A 90 0.05 -2.45 7.47
CA LEU A 90 0.28 -1.79 8.74
C LEU A 90 1.39 -2.51 9.50
N PRO A 91 2.39 -1.79 10.03
CA PRO A 91 3.32 -2.37 10.98
C PRO A 91 2.53 -2.80 12.22
N LYS A 92 2.28 -4.11 12.37
CA LYS A 92 1.62 -4.66 13.57
C LYS A 92 2.51 -4.57 14.81
N ARG A 93 3.78 -4.19 14.61
CA ARG A 93 4.72 -3.80 15.65
C ARG A 93 4.61 -2.30 15.85
N GLY A 94 4.52 -1.85 17.10
CA GLY A 94 4.54 -0.42 17.40
C GLY A 94 5.78 0.28 16.83
N VAL A 95 5.67 1.59 16.61
CA VAL A 95 6.77 2.41 16.06
C VAL A 95 7.89 2.64 17.08
N ILE A 96 9.09 2.88 16.57
CA ILE A 96 10.28 3.32 17.31
C ILE A 96 10.66 4.75 16.91
N ALA A 97 11.52 5.41 17.69
CA ALA A 97 12.03 6.73 17.31
C ALA A 97 12.85 6.65 16.00
N SER A 98 12.57 7.53 15.05
CA SER A 98 13.32 7.58 13.79
C SER A 98 14.55 8.49 13.90
N ASN A 99 15.61 8.14 13.15
CA ASN A 99 16.80 9.00 12.99
C ASN A 99 16.70 9.93 11.77
N THR A 100 15.51 10.03 11.16
CA THR A 100 15.23 10.88 10.00
C THR A 100 14.57 12.20 10.46
N THR A 101 13.98 12.96 9.52
CA THR A 101 13.12 14.10 9.86
C THR A 101 11.74 13.68 10.39
N PHE A 102 11.40 12.39 10.33
CA PHE A 102 10.17 11.84 10.91
C PHE A 102 10.37 11.56 12.40
N ALA A 103 9.29 11.65 13.19
CA ALA A 103 9.34 11.39 14.62
C ALA A 103 9.51 9.89 14.92
N SER A 104 8.79 9.05 14.17
CA SER A 104 8.70 7.62 14.43
C SER A 104 8.76 6.79 13.16
N GLU A 105 9.14 5.52 13.30
CA GLU A 105 9.22 4.56 12.20
C GLU A 105 8.91 3.12 12.63
N SER A 106 8.45 2.27 11.72
CA SER A 106 8.23 0.85 12.01
C SER A 106 9.51 0.01 12.10
N GLY A 107 10.61 0.53 11.53
CA GLY A 107 11.73 -0.28 11.09
C GLY A 107 11.36 -1.07 9.81
N PHE A 108 12.36 -1.66 9.16
CA PHE A 108 12.09 -2.51 8.00
C PHE A 108 11.35 -3.79 8.39
N VAL A 109 10.23 -4.03 7.73
CA VAL A 109 9.41 -5.23 7.82
C VAL A 109 9.29 -5.82 6.42
N THR A 110 9.49 -7.13 6.30
CA THR A 110 9.22 -7.85 5.04
C THR A 110 7.72 -8.08 4.93
N GLY A 111 7.11 -7.43 3.95
CA GLY A 111 5.69 -7.53 3.67
C GLY A 111 5.37 -8.55 2.58
N PRO A 112 4.15 -9.13 2.62
CA PRO A 112 3.13 -8.95 3.67
C PRO A 112 3.29 -9.91 4.87
N GLU A 113 3.00 -9.43 6.09
CA GLU A 113 3.21 -10.14 7.37
C GLU A 113 2.41 -11.45 7.51
N ASP A 114 1.31 -11.61 6.78
CA ASP A 114 0.42 -12.77 6.78
C ASP A 114 0.70 -13.77 5.64
N GLY A 115 1.68 -13.47 4.80
CA GLY A 115 2.18 -14.38 3.78
C GLY A 115 1.94 -13.85 2.37
N ARG A 116 3.06 -13.50 1.73
CA ARG A 116 3.35 -13.70 0.30
C ARG A 116 2.17 -13.45 -0.64
N PHE A 117 2.19 -12.35 -1.37
CA PHE A 117 1.31 -12.21 -2.54
C PHE A 117 1.69 -13.27 -3.57
N VAL A 118 0.94 -14.39 -3.59
CA VAL A 118 1.18 -15.49 -4.52
C VAL A 118 0.52 -15.15 -5.85
N ILE A 119 1.30 -15.20 -6.92
CA ILE A 119 0.83 -14.97 -8.27
C ILE A 119 -0.14 -16.10 -8.67
N PRO A 120 -1.41 -15.80 -8.98
CA PRO A 120 -2.43 -16.83 -9.18
C PRO A 120 -2.37 -17.49 -10.56
N PHE A 121 -1.78 -16.83 -11.55
CA PHE A 121 -1.67 -17.32 -12.94
C PHE A 121 -0.49 -16.66 -13.67
N ASP A 122 -0.08 -17.25 -14.80
CA ASP A 122 0.95 -16.67 -15.65
C ASP A 122 0.44 -15.39 -16.31
N GLY A 123 1.23 -14.30 -16.28
CA GLY A 123 0.84 -13.07 -16.97
C GLY A 123 1.59 -11.82 -16.52
N THR A 124 1.03 -10.68 -16.91
CA THR A 124 1.50 -9.35 -16.49
C THR A 124 0.66 -8.86 -15.33
N PHE A 125 1.32 -8.37 -14.30
CA PHE A 125 0.73 -7.83 -13.09
C PHE A 125 1.18 -6.38 -12.91
N MET A 126 0.33 -5.59 -12.28
CA MET A 126 0.70 -4.29 -11.74
C MET A 126 0.58 -4.35 -10.23
N ILE A 127 1.65 -4.01 -9.53
CA ILE A 127 1.60 -3.72 -8.11
C ILE A 127 1.53 -2.19 -7.94
N GLY A 128 0.58 -1.74 -7.13
CA GLY A 128 0.51 -0.38 -6.62
C GLY A 128 0.81 -0.38 -5.13
N LEU A 129 1.70 0.50 -4.68
CA LEU A 129 2.03 0.71 -3.27
C LEU A 129 1.67 2.14 -2.92
N GLY A 130 0.88 2.34 -1.87
CA GLY A 130 0.32 3.63 -1.49
C GLY A 130 0.52 3.93 -0.01
N VAL A 131 0.83 5.20 0.28
CA VAL A 131 0.72 5.78 1.62
C VAL A 131 -0.43 6.79 1.57
N VAL A 132 -1.34 6.70 2.53
CA VAL A 132 -2.49 7.58 2.64
C VAL A 132 -2.59 8.16 4.04
N ASP A 133 -3.08 9.39 4.08
CA ASP A 133 -3.50 10.11 5.26
C ASP A 133 -5.04 10.08 5.30
N VAL A 134 -5.62 9.76 6.45
CA VAL A 134 -7.07 9.72 6.69
C VAL A 134 -7.49 10.72 7.76
N ASP A 135 -8.77 11.06 7.83
CA ASP A 135 -9.36 11.96 8.86
C ASP A 135 -8.94 13.45 8.74
N ASP A 136 -7.63 13.78 8.76
CA ASP A 136 -7.13 15.15 8.66
C ASP A 136 -5.88 15.31 7.77
N GLU A 137 -5.28 16.50 7.72
CA GLU A 137 -4.11 16.78 6.85
C GLU A 137 -2.87 17.19 7.67
N ASN A 138 -2.82 16.79 8.95
CA ASN A 138 -1.77 17.16 9.88
C ASN A 138 -0.67 16.10 9.89
N PHE A 139 0.55 16.57 10.17
CA PHE A 139 1.76 15.74 10.17
C PHE A 139 2.06 15.16 8.79
N ALA A 140 3.19 14.48 8.68
CA ALA A 140 3.68 14.00 7.41
C ALA A 140 4.11 12.56 7.58
N SER A 141 3.82 11.79 6.55
CA SER A 141 4.15 10.37 6.49
C SER A 141 4.82 9.98 5.20
N GLY A 142 5.49 8.83 5.25
CA GLY A 142 6.25 8.30 4.14
C GLY A 142 6.50 6.82 4.29
N VAL A 143 6.98 6.23 3.20
CA VAL A 143 7.42 4.83 3.19
C VAL A 143 8.76 4.74 2.47
N LEU A 144 9.67 3.97 3.06
CA LEU A 144 10.86 3.49 2.38
C LEU A 144 10.57 2.07 1.88
N LEU A 145 10.92 1.81 0.63
CA LEU A 145 10.74 0.52 -0.02
C LEU A 145 12.11 -0.04 -0.40
N ASP A 146 12.35 -1.31 -0.11
CA ASP A 146 13.58 -2.04 -0.45
C ASP A 146 13.26 -3.50 -0.81
N ASN A 147 14.23 -4.22 -1.38
CA ASN A 147 14.16 -5.66 -1.70
C ASN A 147 12.88 -6.11 -2.42
N ILE A 148 12.38 -5.29 -3.36
CA ILE A 148 11.21 -5.62 -4.18
C ILE A 148 11.57 -6.76 -5.13
N THR A 149 10.90 -7.91 -4.99
CA THR A 149 11.20 -9.16 -5.68
C THR A 149 9.95 -9.92 -6.11
#